data_AF-A0A202F7Y6-F1
#
_entry.id   AF-A0A202F7Y6-F1
#
_cell.length_a   1.000
_cell.length_b   1.000
_cell.length_c   1.000
_cell.angle_alpha   90.00
_cell.angle_beta   90.00
_cell.angle_gamma   90.00
#
_symmetry.space_group_name_H-M   'P 1'
#
loop_
_entity.id
_entity.type
_entity.pdbx_description
1 polymer ?
#
loop_
_entity_poly.entity_id
_entity_poly.type
_entity_poly.pdbx_seq_one_letter_code
_entity_poly.pdbx_strand_id
1 'polypeptide(L)'
;MNRLQKKHIKEYLDENRMSMDEIQQAFLDSFTMNQVSNEEAAALFVSLMRNMLLMPHNAAQLEELDIDPKKLSVDAITELIGVWAKEYIKGMKK
;
A
#
# COMPACT_ATOMS: atom_id res chain seq x y z
N MET A 1 17.13 -8.53 18.01
CA MET A 1 17.54 -7.16 17.63
C MET A 1 17.57 -6.28 18.87
N ASN A 2 18.69 -5.63 19.18
CA ASN A 2 18.82 -4.79 20.36
C ASN A 2 18.24 -3.37 20.12
N ARG A 3 18.09 -2.58 21.20
CA ARG A 3 17.45 -1.25 21.15
C ARG A 3 18.18 -0.25 20.25
N LEU A 4 19.52 -0.32 20.20
CA LEU A 4 20.35 0.55 19.37
C LEU A 4 20.21 0.22 17.88
N GLN A 5 20.21 -1.06 17.53
CA GLN A 5 19.95 -1.54 16.17
C GLN A 5 18.57 -1.11 15.67
N LYS A 6 17.52 -1.22 16.52
CA LYS A 6 16.18 -0.74 16.17
C LYS A 6 16.15 0.78 15.92
N LYS A 7 16.91 1.56 16.71
CA LYS A 7 16.99 3.01 16.57
C LYS A 7 17.67 3.40 15.25
N HIS A 8 18.83 2.82 14.94
CA HIS A 8 19.54 3.10 13.69
C HIS A 8 18.76 2.67 12.45
N ILE A 9 18.05 1.53 12.50
CA ILE A 9 17.18 1.11 11.40
C ILE A 9 16.03 2.10 11.21
N LYS A 10 15.41 2.56 12.30
CA LYS A 10 14.34 3.55 12.21
C LYS A 10 14.83 4.88 11.63
N GLU A 11 15.95 5.40 12.12
CA GLU A 11 16.57 6.63 11.60
C GLU A 11 16.87 6.51 10.11
N TYR A 12 17.46 5.39 9.68
CA TYR A 12 17.70 5.12 8.26
C TYR A 12 16.40 5.07 7.44
N LEU A 13 15.35 4.40 7.93
CA LEU A 13 14.06 4.34 7.25
C LEU A 13 13.37 5.71 7.16
N ASP A 14 13.49 6.52 8.20
CA ASP A 14 12.91 7.87 8.24
C ASP A 14 13.67 8.82 7.29
N GLU A 15 15.00 8.73 7.23
CA GLU A 15 15.85 9.53 6.33
C GLU A 15 15.68 9.17 4.85
N ASN A 16 15.34 7.91 4.55
CA ASN A 16 15.17 7.42 3.17
C ASN A 16 13.68 7.26 2.79
N ARG A 17 12.77 7.83 3.60
CA ARG A 17 11.34 7.75 3.32
C ARG A 17 11.00 8.62 2.11
N MET A 18 10.63 7.97 1.00
CA MET A 18 10.10 8.66 -0.16
C MET A 18 8.76 9.33 0.16
N SER A 19 8.54 10.50 -0.43
CA SER A 19 7.23 11.16 -0.44
C SER A 19 6.24 10.35 -1.29
N MET A 20 4.94 10.58 -1.06
CA MET A 20 3.89 9.93 -1.85
C MET A 20 3.99 10.28 -3.34
N ASP A 21 4.39 11.50 -3.67
CA ASP A 21 4.56 11.96 -5.06
C ASP A 21 5.73 11.23 -5.75
N GLU A 22 6.86 11.06 -5.05
CA GLU A 22 8.00 10.29 -5.57
C GLU A 22 7.64 8.82 -5.80
N ILE A 23 6.88 8.23 -4.86
CA ILE A 23 6.39 6.85 -5.02
C ILE A 23 5.48 6.77 -6.25
N GLN A 24 4.52 7.68 -6.39
CA GLN A 24 3.61 7.71 -7.53
C GLN A 24 4.37 7.84 -8.86
N GLN A 25 5.36 8.73 -8.93
CA GLN A 25 6.15 8.92 -10.14
C GLN A 25 6.92 7.64 -10.51
N ALA A 26 7.51 6.94 -9.54
CA ALA A 26 8.22 5.68 -9.80
C ALA A 26 7.31 4.60 -10.40
N PHE A 27 6.05 4.50 -9.94
CA PHE A 27 5.06 3.60 -10.55
C PHE A 27 4.71 4.02 -11.99
N LEU A 28 4.46 5.31 -12.21
CA LEU A 28 4.10 5.83 -13.54
C LEU A 28 5.23 5.63 -14.56
N ASP A 29 6.47 5.88 -14.16
CA ASP A 29 7.65 5.67 -15.01
C ASP A 29 7.76 4.19 -15.40
N SER A 30 7.65 3.29 -14.41
CA SER A 30 7.69 1.85 -14.65
C SER A 30 6.57 1.38 -15.59
N PHE A 31 5.34 1.88 -15.41
CA PHE A 31 4.21 1.50 -16.26
C PHE A 31 4.35 2.03 -17.68
N THR A 32 4.82 3.27 -17.82
CA THR A 32 5.04 3.91 -19.12
C THR A 32 6.14 3.20 -19.91
N MET A 33 7.28 2.90 -19.28
CA MET A 33 8.40 2.23 -19.93
C MET A 33 8.04 0.83 -20.44
N ASN A 34 7.16 0.12 -19.74
CA ASN A 34 6.74 -1.23 -20.09
C ASN A 34 5.43 -1.29 -20.89
N GLN A 35 4.87 -0.13 -21.27
CA GLN A 35 3.59 -0.03 -22.00
C GLN A 35 2.46 -0.83 -21.33
N VAL A 36 2.40 -0.77 -20.00
CA VAL A 36 1.41 -1.50 -19.20
C VAL A 36 0.01 -0.99 -19.55
N SER A 37 -0.88 -1.92 -19.93
CA SER A 37 -2.29 -1.62 -20.21
C SER A 37 -3.09 -1.29 -18.94
N ASN A 38 -4.29 -0.74 -19.11
CA ASN A 38 -5.16 -0.41 -17.98
C ASN A 38 -5.54 -1.67 -17.17
N GLU A 39 -5.81 -2.78 -17.86
CA GLU A 39 -6.16 -4.06 -17.27
C GLU A 39 -4.99 -4.65 -16.46
N GLU A 40 -3.76 -4.58 -17.00
CA GLU A 40 -2.56 -5.02 -16.28
C GLU A 40 -2.26 -4.13 -15.07
N ALA A 41 -2.39 -2.81 -15.20
CA ALA A 41 -2.23 -1.88 -14.08
C ALA A 41 -3.26 -2.17 -12.98
N ALA A 42 -4.52 -2.42 -13.32
CA ALA A 42 -5.56 -2.80 -12.36
C ALA A 42 -5.22 -4.10 -11.63
N ALA A 43 -4.76 -5.13 -12.36
CA ALA A 43 -4.33 -6.39 -11.77
C ALA A 43 -3.13 -6.20 -10.81
N LEU A 44 -2.17 -5.34 -11.18
CA LEU A 44 -1.03 -4.99 -10.33
C LEU A 44 -1.48 -4.27 -9.06
N PHE A 45 -2.40 -3.32 -9.14
CA PHE A 45 -2.91 -2.62 -7.95
C PHE A 45 -3.62 -3.57 -6.98
N VAL A 46 -4.44 -4.51 -7.49
CA VAL A 46 -5.07 -5.54 -6.65
C VAL A 46 -4.02 -6.44 -6.00
N SER A 47 -3.01 -6.88 -6.75
CA SER A 47 -1.93 -7.72 -6.26
C SER A 47 -1.09 -7.02 -5.17
N LEU A 48 -0.70 -5.77 -5.42
CA LEU A 48 0.01 -4.93 -4.46
C LEU A 48 -0.80 -4.75 -3.20
N MET A 49 -2.10 -4.44 -3.33
CA MET A 49 -2.96 -4.27 -2.18
C MET A 49 -3.08 -5.54 -1.34
N ARG A 50 -3.24 -6.70 -1.97
CA ARG A 50 -3.23 -7.99 -1.27
C ARG A 50 -1.96 -8.18 -0.44
N ASN A 51 -0.80 -7.85 -1.02
CA ASN A 51 0.47 -7.97 -0.32
C ASN A 51 0.59 -6.96 0.83
N MET A 52 0.15 -5.72 0.63
CA MET A 52 0.14 -4.69 1.67
C MET A 52 -0.74 -5.09 2.87
N LEU A 53 -1.90 -5.68 2.62
CA LEU A 53 -2.80 -6.18 3.67
C LEU A 53 -2.14 -7.26 4.54
N LEU A 54 -1.19 -8.01 4.01
CA LEU A 54 -0.45 -9.04 4.75
C LEU A 54 0.75 -8.47 5.53
N MET A 55 1.09 -7.19 5.35
CA MET A 55 2.23 -6.59 6.04
C MET A 55 1.93 -6.34 7.52
N PRO A 56 2.91 -6.58 8.43
CA PRO A 56 2.69 -6.46 9.87
C PRO A 56 2.17 -5.10 10.35
N HIS A 57 2.54 -4.01 9.68
CA HIS A 57 2.11 -2.66 10.08
C HIS A 57 0.65 -2.34 9.69
N ASN A 58 0.04 -3.14 8.80
CA ASN A 58 -1.37 -3.03 8.45
C ASN A 58 -2.25 -4.07 9.17
N ALA A 59 -1.62 -5.12 9.73
CA ALA A 59 -2.32 -6.22 10.36
C ALA A 59 -3.23 -5.79 11.52
N ALA A 60 -2.81 -4.80 12.33
CA ALA A 60 -3.59 -4.33 13.47
C ALA A 60 -4.94 -3.71 13.07
N GLN A 61 -4.96 -2.91 12.00
CA GLN A 61 -6.19 -2.31 11.49
C GLN A 61 -7.16 -3.37 10.95
N LEU A 62 -6.64 -4.45 10.38
CA LEU A 62 -7.46 -5.55 9.86
C LEU A 62 -8.02 -6.44 10.98
N GLU A 63 -7.22 -6.66 12.02
CA GLU A 63 -7.64 -7.41 13.21
C GLU A 63 -8.79 -6.68 13.95
N GLU A 64 -8.71 -5.35 14.08
CA GLU A 64 -9.80 -4.52 14.65
C GLU A 64 -11.11 -4.63 13.86
N LEU A 65 -11.03 -4.94 12.57
CA LEU A 65 -12.18 -5.09 11.68
C LEU A 65 -12.64 -6.55 11.51
N ASP A 66 -12.02 -7.50 12.21
CA ASP A 66 -12.23 -8.95 12.06
C ASP A 66 -12.06 -9.43 10.60
N ILE A 67 -11.11 -8.81 9.87
CA ILE A 67 -10.81 -9.13 8.47
C ILE A 67 -9.59 -10.05 8.41
N ASP A 68 -9.78 -11.23 7.83
CA ASP A 68 -8.67 -12.12 7.46
C ASP A 68 -8.23 -11.84 6.01
N PRO A 69 -7.11 -11.12 5.80
CA PRO A 69 -6.66 -10.74 4.46
C PRO A 69 -6.33 -11.91 3.54
N LYS A 70 -6.05 -13.10 4.10
CA LYS A 70 -5.75 -14.31 3.30
C LYS A 70 -7.00 -14.90 2.66
N LYS A 71 -8.20 -14.57 3.16
CA LYS A 71 -9.48 -15.08 2.69
C LYS A 71 -10.21 -14.13 1.73
N LEU A 72 -9.68 -12.92 1.54
CA LEU A 72 -10.30 -11.92 0.68
C LEU A 72 -10.25 -12.34 -0.80
N SER A 73 -11.40 -12.27 -1.48
CA SER A 73 -11.51 -12.43 -2.93
C SER A 73 -10.95 -11.19 -3.66
N VAL A 74 -10.73 -11.33 -4.98
CA VAL A 74 -10.33 -10.21 -5.83
C VAL A 74 -11.37 -9.08 -5.78
N ASP A 75 -12.66 -9.42 -5.80
CA ASP A 75 -13.75 -8.44 -5.72
C ASP A 75 -13.70 -7.66 -4.40
N ALA A 76 -13.51 -8.35 -3.27
CA ALA A 76 -13.43 -7.72 -1.96
C ALA A 76 -12.21 -6.77 -1.87
N ILE A 77 -11.05 -7.17 -2.41
CA ILE A 77 -9.86 -6.31 -2.44
C ILE A 77 -10.11 -5.07 -3.31
N THR A 78 -10.77 -5.24 -4.45
CA THR A 78 -11.09 -4.14 -5.36
C THR A 78 -12.04 -3.14 -4.70
N GLU A 79 -13.04 -3.63 -3.96
CA GLU A 79 -13.95 -2.79 -3.20
C GLU A 79 -13.23 -2.01 -2.09
N LEU A 80 -12.34 -2.68 -1.34
CA LEU A 80 -11.53 -2.06 -0.29
C LEU A 80 -10.64 -0.94 -0.84
N ILE A 81 -9.99 -1.15 -1.99
CA ILE A 81 -9.22 -0.10 -2.69
C ILE A 81 -10.12 1.12 -2.93
N GLY A 82 -11.32 0.91 -3.46
CA GLY A 82 -12.27 1.98 -3.73
C GLY A 82 -12.73 2.73 -2.48
N VAL A 83 -12.98 2.02 -1.37
CA VAL A 83 -13.37 2.60 -0.08
C VAL A 83 -12.25 3.46 0.49
N TRP A 84 -11.05 2.90 0.63
CA TRP A 84 -9.93 3.61 1.26
C TRP A 84 -9.40 4.76 0.41
N ALA A 85 -9.38 4.65 -0.92
CA ALA A 85 -9.02 5.75 -1.79
C ALA A 85 -9.98 6.95 -1.60
N LYS A 86 -11.29 6.68 -1.48
CA LYS A 86 -12.30 7.73 -1.22
C LYS A 86 -12.12 8.36 0.16
N GLU A 87 -11.87 7.56 1.20
CA GLU A 87 -11.62 8.08 2.55
C GLU A 87 -10.36 8.93 2.62
N TYR A 88 -9.28 8.51 1.96
CA TYR A 88 -8.05 9.29 1.88
C TYR A 88 -8.29 10.67 1.26
N ILE A 89 -8.99 10.73 0.11
CA ILE A 89 -9.32 11.99 -0.57
C ILE A 89 -10.19 12.89 0.30
N LYS A 90 -11.14 12.34 1.08
CA LYS A 90 -11.94 13.13 2.03
C LYS A 90 -11.06 13.76 3.10
N GLY A 91 -10.06 13.03 3.59
CA GLY A 91 -9.09 13.52 4.57
C GLY A 91 -8.24 14.69 4.07
N MET A 92 -7.93 14.73 2.77
CA MET A 92 -7.16 15.82 2.14
C MET A 92 -7.94 17.13 1.96
N LYS A 93 -9.28 17.10 2.05
CA LYS A 93 -10.14 18.29 1.90
C LYS A 93 -10.36 19.06 3.20
N LYS A 94 -9.62 18.73 4.27
CA LYS A 94 -9.59 19.44 5.55
C LYS A 94 -8.26 20.15 5.71
#